data_AF-A0A7J2LS70-F1
#
_entry.id   AF-A0A7J2LS70-F1
#
_cell.length_a   1.000
_cell.length_b   1.000
_cell.length_c   1.000
_cell.angle_alpha   90.00
_cell.angle_beta   90.00
_cell.angle_gamma   90.00
#
_symmetry.space_group_name_H-M   'P 1'
#
loop_
_entity.id
_entity.type
_entity.pdbx_description
1 polymer ?
#
loop_
_entity_poly.entity_id
_entity_poly.type
_entity_poly.pdbx_seq_one_letter_code
_entity_poly.pdbx_strand_id
1 'polypeptide(L)'
;MFSRKLIGKKVRTHDGIEIGTITDVRRDELGYDIAIIETRFKELKELRVLVINLRKVKRMNDEYYILKVLPAKLKLLLREEKRRKEIEEFRKNLLFPKNSNMNQ
;
A
#
# COMPACT_ATOMS: atom_id res chain seq x y z
N MET A 1 -12.59 23.22 -2.83
CA MET A 1 -12.62 22.08 -1.88
C MET A 1 -12.42 20.75 -2.61
N PHE A 2 -11.21 20.45 -3.11
CA PHE A 2 -10.90 19.13 -3.71
C PHE A 2 -10.57 18.06 -2.65
N SER A 3 -10.14 18.50 -1.47
CA SER A 3 -9.49 17.69 -0.43
C SER A 3 -10.43 16.71 0.29
N ARG A 4 -11.72 17.05 0.47
CA ARG A 4 -12.71 16.16 1.11
C ARG A 4 -13.02 14.90 0.31
N LYS A 5 -12.84 14.90 -1.02
CA LYS A 5 -13.13 13.74 -1.88
C LYS A 5 -12.09 12.62 -1.76
N LEU A 6 -10.93 12.89 -1.14
CA LEU A 6 -9.88 11.91 -0.94
C LEU A 6 -10.12 11.01 0.29
N ILE A 7 -10.84 11.49 1.30
CA ILE A 7 -11.06 10.75 2.55
C ILE A 7 -11.83 9.46 2.26
N GLY A 8 -11.41 8.37 2.91
CA GLY A 8 -11.96 7.02 2.73
C GLY A 8 -11.42 6.27 1.51
N LYS A 9 -10.55 6.89 0.70
CA LYS A 9 -9.98 6.24 -0.50
C LYS A 9 -8.75 5.42 -0.15
N LYS A 10 -8.64 4.25 -0.80
CA LYS A 10 -7.50 3.35 -0.67
C LYS A 10 -6.26 3.93 -1.34
N VAL A 11 -5.10 3.67 -0.75
CA VAL A 11 -3.79 4.01 -1.29
C VAL A 11 -2.99 2.74 -1.54
N ARG A 12 -2.39 2.64 -2.73
CA ARG A 12 -1.61 1.49 -3.17
C ARG A 12 -0.23 1.92 -3.69
N THR A 13 0.70 0.97 -3.76
CA THR A 13 1.94 1.10 -4.54
C THR A 13 1.64 0.97 -6.04
N HIS A 14 2.64 1.28 -6.87
CA HIS A 14 2.55 1.05 -8.31
C HIS A 14 2.39 -0.44 -8.66
N ASP A 15 2.95 -1.33 -7.83
CA ASP A 15 2.81 -2.79 -7.93
C ASP A 15 1.44 -3.32 -7.45
N GLY A 16 0.52 -2.43 -7.06
CA GLY A 16 -0.81 -2.80 -6.58
C GLY A 16 -0.88 -3.23 -5.12
N ILE A 17 0.22 -3.14 -4.36
CA ILE A 17 0.22 -3.48 -2.93
C ILE A 17 -0.55 -2.42 -2.15
N GLU A 18 -1.52 -2.82 -1.34
CA GLU A 18 -2.28 -1.91 -0.49
C GLU A 18 -1.40 -1.34 0.63
N ILE A 19 -1.36 -0.01 0.74
CA ILE A 19 -0.64 0.71 1.80
C ILE A 19 -1.61 1.00 2.96
N GLY A 20 -2.80 1.50 2.65
CA GLY A 20 -3.75 1.96 3.65
C GLY A 20 -4.89 2.79 3.08
N THR A 21 -5.53 3.58 3.94
CA THR A 21 -6.69 4.42 3.61
C THR A 21 -6.45 5.85 4.03
N ILE A 22 -6.85 6.82 3.21
CA ILE A 22 -6.77 8.24 3.55
C ILE A 22 -7.83 8.54 4.62
N THR A 23 -7.42 8.95 5.80
CA THR A 23 -8.33 9.25 6.93
C THR A 23 -8.58 10.74 7.09
N ASP A 24 -7.63 11.58 6.69
CA ASP A 24 -7.75 13.03 6.82
C ASP A 24 -6.94 13.75 5.74
N VAL A 25 -7.31 15.00 5.45
CA VAL A 25 -6.52 15.89 4.59
C VAL A 25 -6.48 17.27 5.22
N ARG A 26 -5.27 17.72 5.55
CA ARG A 26 -5.01 19.01 6.19
C ARG A 26 -4.22 19.90 5.26
N ARG A 27 -4.37 21.21 5.42
CA ARG A 27 -3.50 22.19 4.77
C ARG A 27 -2.44 22.64 5.75
N ASP A 28 -1.18 22.65 5.34
CA ASP A 28 -0.09 23.21 6.15
C ASP A 28 -0.03 24.74 6.05
N GLU A 29 0.88 25.34 6.83
CA GLU A 29 1.09 26.79 6.89
C GLU A 29 1.57 27.38 5.55
N LEU A 30 2.15 26.55 4.68
CA LEU A 30 2.65 26.93 3.37
C LEU A 30 1.60 26.74 2.26
N GLY A 31 0.40 26.27 2.62
CA GLY A 31 -0.72 26.07 1.71
C GLY A 31 -0.74 24.72 0.98
N TYR A 32 0.14 23.78 1.33
CA TYR A 32 0.13 22.45 0.76
C TYR A 32 -0.91 21.55 1.43
N ASP A 33 -1.64 20.79 0.62
CA ASP A 33 -2.56 19.77 1.11
C ASP A 33 -1.78 18.49 1.45
N ILE A 34 -1.81 18.09 2.73
CA ILE A 34 -1.21 16.89 3.30
C ILE A 34 -2.31 15.86 3.56
N ALA A 35 -2.22 14.71 2.91
CA ALA A 35 -3.05 13.54 3.20
C ALA A 35 -2.45 12.74 4.36
N ILE A 36 -3.30 12.40 5.32
CA ILE A 36 -3.01 11.47 6.40
C ILE A 36 -3.57 10.11 5.98
N ILE A 37 -2.69 9.12 5.90
CA ILE A 37 -3.02 7.75 5.51
C ILE A 37 -2.84 6.87 6.74
N GLU A 38 -3.91 6.23 7.18
CA GLU A 38 -3.81 5.12 8.12
C GLU A 38 -3.33 3.89 7.36
N THR A 39 -2.13 3.43 7.70
CA THR A 39 -1.51 2.29 7.02
C THR A 39 -1.83 0.98 7.71
N ARG A 40 -1.81 -0.11 6.96
CA ARG A 40 -1.96 -1.47 7.51
C ARG A 40 -0.73 -1.95 8.30
N PHE A 41 0.39 -1.22 8.23
CA PHE A 41 1.64 -1.62 8.85
C PHE A 41 1.68 -1.17 10.31
N LYS A 42 1.75 -2.12 11.25
CA LYS A 42 1.77 -1.84 12.70
C LYS A 42 2.87 -0.86 13.12
N GLU A 43 4.02 -0.93 12.45
CA GLU A 43 5.21 -0.10 12.72
C GLU A 43 5.16 1.30 12.09
N LEU A 44 4.16 1.56 11.24
CA LEU A 44 3.93 2.82 10.54
C LEU A 44 2.43 3.11 10.47
N LYS A 45 1.76 3.22 11.61
CA LYS A 45 0.29 3.38 11.64
C LYS A 45 -0.22 4.58 10.86
N GLU A 46 0.53 5.69 10.90
CA GLU A 46 0.18 6.92 10.20
C GLU A 46 1.27 7.30 9.21
N LEU A 47 0.86 7.68 8.00
CA LEU A 47 1.73 8.17 6.95
C LEU A 47 1.20 9.50 6.43
N ARG A 48 2.02 10.55 6.53
CA ARG A 48 1.70 11.88 6.02
C ARG A 48 2.40 12.10 4.69
N VAL A 49 1.63 12.43 3.65
CA VAL A 49 2.17 12.68 2.31
C VAL A 49 1.48 13.88 1.69
N LEU A 50 2.21 14.62 0.87
CA LEU A 50 1.61 15.65 0.03
C LEU A 50 0.61 15.01 -0.93
N VAL A 51 -0.58 15.60 -1.08
CA VAL A 51 -1.62 15.12 -2.00
C VAL A 51 -1.09 15.07 -3.44
N ILE A 52 -0.15 15.94 -3.82
CA ILE A 52 0.50 15.95 -5.15
C ILE A 52 1.24 14.63 -5.48
N ASN A 53 1.67 13.91 -4.44
CA ASN A 53 2.34 12.61 -4.55
C ASN A 53 1.35 11.45 -4.71
N LEU A 54 0.05 11.70 -4.63
CA LEU A 54 -1.00 10.72 -4.88
C LEU A 54 -1.51 10.86 -6.31
N ARG A 55 -1.41 9.77 -7.09
CA ARG A 55 -2.01 9.68 -8.42
C ARG A 55 -3.36 9.00 -8.32
N LYS A 56 -4.44 9.71 -8.66
CA LYS A 56 -5.78 9.12 -8.77
C LYS A 56 -5.81 8.06 -9.87
N VAL A 57 -6.37 6.91 -9.57
CA VAL A 57 -6.66 5.84 -10.53
C VAL A 57 -8.11 5.44 -10.39
N LYS A 58 -8.82 5.40 -11.52
CA LYS A 58 -10.20 4.93 -11.60
C LYS A 58 -10.24 3.74 -12.54
N ARG A 59 -10.69 2.58 -12.07
CA ARG A 59 -10.88 1.39 -12.88
C ARG A 59 -12.29 0.86 -12.68
N MET A 60 -13.10 0.85 -13.75
CA MET A 60 -14.50 0.41 -13.73
C MET A 60 -15.30 1.05 -12.58
N ASN A 61 -15.42 0.36 -11.45
CA ASN A 61 -16.16 0.76 -10.26
C ASN A 61 -15.28 1.08 -9.03
N ASP A 62 -13.96 0.95 -9.13
CA ASP A 62 -13.02 1.22 -8.04
C ASP A 62 -12.25 2.53 -8.29
N GLU A 63 -12.10 3.31 -7.23
CA GLU A 63 -11.33 4.55 -7.22
C GLU A 63 -10.34 4.50 -6.07
N TYR A 64 -9.06 4.48 -6.41
CA TYR A 64 -7.95 4.42 -5.46
C TYR A 64 -6.83 5.36 -5.89
N TYR A 65 -5.86 5.56 -5.00
CA TYR A 65 -4.71 6.41 -5.24
C TYR A 65 -3.43 5.59 -5.24
N ILE A 66 -2.51 5.93 -6.12
CA ILE A 66 -1.15 5.37 -6.13
C ILE A 66 -0.22 6.39 -5.50
N LEU A 67 0.53 5.97 -4.48
CA LEU A 67 1.60 6.78 -3.91
C LEU A 67 2.82 6.72 -4.84
N LYS A 68 3.12 7.84 -5.51
CA LYS A 68 4.20 7.93 -6.51
C LYS A 68 5.59 7.77 -5.89
N VAL A 69 5.78 8.37 -4.71
CA VAL A 69 7.07 8.38 -4.01
C VAL A 69 6.89 7.66 -2.68
N LEU A 70 7.54 6.51 -2.55
CA LEU A 70 7.50 5.71 -1.34
C LEU A 70 8.59 6.18 -0.36
N PRO A 71 8.23 6.58 0.88
CA PRO A 71 9.20 6.88 1.92
C PRO A 71 10.08 5.67 2.26
N ALA A 72 11.32 5.90 2.69
CA ALA A 72 12.30 4.84 2.95
C ALA A 72 11.77 3.77 3.92
N LYS A 73 11.12 4.20 5.02
CA LYS A 73 10.53 3.29 6.00
C LYS A 73 9.43 2.41 5.40
N LEU A 74 8.57 2.95 4.54
CA LEU A 74 7.53 2.17 3.86
C LEU A 74 8.15 1.17 2.87
N LYS A 75 9.19 1.55 2.13
CA LYS A 75 9.92 0.63 1.24
C LYS A 75 10.52 -0.55 2.02
N LEU A 76 11.08 -0.29 3.20
CA LEU A 76 11.64 -1.34 4.06
C LEU A 76 10.56 -2.33 4.49
N LEU A 77 9.44 -1.84 5.02
CA LEU A 77 8.32 -2.66 5.48
C LEU A 77 7.73 -3.53 4.35
N LEU A 78 7.56 -2.95 3.16
CA LEU A 78 7.11 -3.69 1.98
C LEU A 78 8.08 -4.82 1.59
N ARG A 79 9.38 -4.56 1.66
CA ARG A 79 10.42 -5.55 1.37
C ARG A 79 10.44 -6.68 2.41
N GLU A 80 10.28 -6.35 3.68
CA GLU A 80 10.23 -7.34 4.75
C GLU A 80 8.99 -8.23 4.65
N GLU A 81 7.83 -7.66 4.33
CA GLU A 81 6.61 -8.43 4.09
C GLU A 81 6.78 -9.38 2.90
N LYS A 82 7.37 -8.91 1.80
CA LYS A 82 7.66 -9.75 0.62
C LYS A 82 8.56 -10.93 1.01
N ARG A 83 9.66 -10.66 1.72
CA ARG A 83 10.59 -11.71 2.18
C ARG A 83 9.89 -12.74 3.08
N ARG A 84 9.03 -12.30 4.00
CA ARG A 84 8.28 -13.20 4.89
C ARG A 84 7.34 -14.12 4.10
N LYS A 85 6.65 -13.58 3.10
CA LYS A 85 5.77 -14.35 2.21
C LYS A 85 6.56 -15.39 1.40
N GLU A 86 7.70 -15.01 0.83
CA GLU A 86 8.58 -15.93 0.09
C GLU A 86 9.07 -17.09 0.98
N ILE A 87 9.43 -16.80 2.24
CA ILE A 87 9.82 -17.84 3.22
C ILE A 87 8.63 -18.76 3.55
N GLU A 88 7.43 -18.20 3.74
CA GLU A 88 6.23 -18.98 4.03
C GLU A 88 5.83 -19.88 2.86
N GLU A 89 5.87 -19.37 1.63
CA GLU A 89 5.62 -20.17 0.42
C GLU A 89 6.66 -21.28 0.26
N PHE A 90 7.95 -20.97 0.48
CA PHE A 90 9.01 -21.97 0.46
C PHE A 90 8.79 -23.07 1.50
N ARG A 91 8.43 -22.70 2.73
CA ARG A 91 8.09 -23.67 3.80
C ARG A 91 6.88 -24.53 3.43
N LYS A 92 5.82 -23.93 2.87
CA LYS A 92 4.64 -24.69 2.41
C LYS A 92 5.00 -25.69 1.32
N ASN A 93 5.82 -25.29 0.35
CA ASN A 93 6.27 -26.18 -0.72
C ASN A 93 7.16 -27.33 -0.22
N LEU A 94 7.95 -27.11 0.85
CA LEU A 94 8.73 -28.16 1.50
C LEU A 94 7.85 -29.13 2.32
N LEU A 95 6.84 -28.62 3.02
CA LEU A 95 5.95 -29.42 3.87
C LEU A 95 4.87 -30.17 3.09
N PHE A 96 4.46 -29.62 1.94
CA PHE A 96 3.50 -30.21 1.02
C PHE A 96 4.09 -30.23 -0.39
N PRO A 97 5.10 -31.08 -0.66
CA PRO A 97 5.56 -31.26 -2.02
C PRO A 97 4.35 -31.72 -2.84
N LYS A 98 4.02 -30.99 -3.91
CA LYS A 98 3.06 -31.51 -4.90
C LYS A 98 3.60 -32.87 -5.33
N ASN A 99 2.85 -33.94 -5.06
CA ASN A 99 3.13 -35.28 -5.56
C ASN A 99 3.13 -35.23 -7.09
N SER A 100 4.28 -34.91 -7.68
CA SER A 100 4.59 -35.14 -9.07
C SER A 100 5.04 -36.59 -9.19
N ASN A 101 4.10 -37.52 -9.08
CA ASN A 101 4.23 -38.89 -9.57
C ASN A 101 2.84 -39.49 -9.65
N MET A 102 2.21 -39.38 -10.80
CA MET A 102 1.28 -40.37 -11.34
C MET A 102 1.09 -40.05 -12.82
N ASN A 103 1.92 -40.71 -13.64
CA ASN A 103 1.52 -41.47 -14.82
C ASN A 103 2.80 -41.99 -15.47
N GLN A 104 3.25 -43.16 -14.98
CA GLN A 104 3.86 -44.17 -15.83
C GLN A 104 2.77 -44.82 -16.67
#